data_AF-A0A0K9Y0W8-F1
#
_entry.id   AF-A0A0K9Y0W8-F1
#
_cell.length_a   1.000
_cell.length_b   1.000
_cell.length_c   1.000
_cell.angle_alpha   90.00
_cell.angle_beta   90.00
_cell.angle_gamma   90.00
#
_symmetry.space_group_name_H-M   'P 1'
#
loop_
_entity.id
_entity.type
_entity.pdbx_description
1 polymer ?
#
loop_
_entity_poly.entity_id
_entity_poly.type
_entity_poly.pdbx_seq_one_letter_code
_entity_poly.pdbx_strand_id
1 'polypeptide(L)'
;MKVILTSTFDFTDREFQEVLDLLKFIPGSVTFVDGGAIDENIMKIICPHYLNSETLAFSEFWSITDKYRVLKGFGENDYVVLLTPKRNNLGWFSAFKKYNIFIDTNDWDFYTEKESKYGVAFSVVENLIQTLMNLDIDNYDPNIHEESIGCINDFCEEKVEIMYKLREGFICESCKQRIKSERINVPVISHLIYLVEYLRNQMVDNFSWMKEIEPEKVIVSEEGTLKIGETVINLREQLKSLYFLFLNISEGIPTLNLPSYQNTVSKIYYTLKYPEMTDKTYNHDSAKLQFDMIRMDEINKKSYSLLRDGFQSQKTKLNNEIRAILGLKMSEFYQVESVQISNMKVNKIKIEKKHIVLNEKFMIT
;
A
#
# COMPACT_ATOMS: atom_id res chain seq x y z
N MET A 1 -13.59 7.74 19.88
CA MET A 1 -13.76 9.13 19.40
C MET A 1 -14.39 9.07 18.03
N LYS A 2 -15.47 9.81 17.76
CA LYS A 2 -16.16 9.80 16.47
C LYS A 2 -15.82 11.08 15.70
N VAL A 3 -15.44 10.91 14.43
CA VAL A 3 -15.06 11.98 13.51
C VAL A 3 -15.94 11.87 12.28
N ILE A 4 -16.72 12.91 12.02
CA ILE A 4 -17.64 13.01 10.90
C ILE A 4 -16.95 13.83 9.82
N LEU A 5 -16.65 13.21 8.68
CA LEU A 5 -16.16 13.92 7.50
C LEU A 5 -17.35 14.36 6.65
N THR A 6 -17.41 15.64 6.31
CA THR A 6 -18.39 16.23 5.39
C THR A 6 -17.64 17.02 4.33
N SER A 7 -18.29 17.24 3.20
CA SER A 7 -17.77 18.10 2.14
C SER A 7 -18.77 19.15 1.72
N THR A 8 -18.32 20.19 1.03
CA THR A 8 -19.19 21.06 0.24
C THR A 8 -19.54 20.41 -1.11
N PHE A 9 -20.66 20.79 -1.72
CA PHE A 9 -21.16 20.23 -2.99
C PHE A 9 -20.18 20.32 -4.17
N ASP A 10 -19.22 21.24 -4.10
CA ASP A 10 -18.19 21.49 -5.11
C ASP A 10 -16.91 20.67 -4.91
N PHE A 11 -16.87 19.79 -3.89
CA PHE A 11 -15.83 18.77 -3.75
C PHE A 11 -16.36 17.41 -4.25
N THR A 12 -15.58 16.72 -5.08
CA THR A 12 -16.10 15.52 -5.75
C THR A 12 -16.29 14.34 -4.80
N ASP A 13 -17.35 13.57 -4.98
CA ASP A 13 -17.61 12.36 -4.18
C ASP A 13 -16.45 11.37 -4.25
N ARG A 14 -15.79 11.25 -5.41
CA ARG A 14 -14.64 10.37 -5.59
C ARG A 14 -13.48 10.78 -4.69
N GLU A 15 -13.05 12.04 -4.74
CA GLU A 15 -11.94 12.54 -3.92
C GLU A 15 -12.29 12.46 -2.43
N PHE A 16 -13.55 12.74 -2.07
CA PHE A 16 -14.04 12.57 -0.72
C PHE A 16 -13.91 11.13 -0.21
N GLN A 17 -14.36 10.15 -1.00
CA GLN A 17 -14.25 8.73 -0.60
C GLN A 17 -12.79 8.28 -0.54
N GLU A 18 -11.92 8.74 -1.44
CA GLU A 18 -10.49 8.44 -1.37
C GLU A 18 -9.85 8.93 -0.05
N VAL A 19 -10.20 10.12 0.44
CA VAL A 19 -9.76 10.62 1.75
C VAL A 19 -10.35 9.81 2.90
N LEU A 20 -11.66 9.53 2.86
CA LEU A 20 -12.36 8.81 3.91
C LEU A 20 -11.84 7.37 4.07
N ASP A 21 -11.57 6.69 2.96
CA ASP A 21 -11.04 5.33 2.94
C ASP A 21 -9.61 5.28 3.48
N LEU A 22 -8.77 6.29 3.17
CA LEU A 22 -7.44 6.42 3.76
C LEU A 22 -7.50 6.55 5.28
N LEU A 23 -8.40 7.39 5.80
CA LEU A 23 -8.56 7.59 7.25
C LEU A 23 -9.13 6.34 7.95
N LYS A 24 -9.95 5.54 7.26
CA LYS A 24 -10.48 4.26 7.76
C LYS A 24 -9.51 3.09 7.62
N PHE A 25 -8.44 3.23 6.83
CA PHE A 25 -7.53 2.15 6.48
C PHE A 25 -6.88 1.53 7.72
N ILE A 26 -6.48 2.36 8.68
CA ILE A 26 -5.99 1.90 9.98
C ILE A 26 -7.16 1.82 10.94
N PRO A 27 -7.48 0.64 11.49
CA PRO A 27 -8.51 0.52 12.52
C PRO A 27 -7.97 0.99 13.87
N GLY A 28 -8.83 1.60 14.68
CA GLY A 28 -8.45 2.02 16.03
C GLY A 28 -9.56 2.72 16.79
N SER A 29 -9.17 3.47 17.84
CA SER A 29 -10.12 4.12 18.77
C SER A 29 -10.80 5.38 18.20
N VAL A 30 -10.42 5.78 16.99
CA VAL A 30 -11.03 6.89 16.25
C VAL A 30 -11.85 6.28 15.12
N THR A 31 -13.12 6.63 15.03
CA THR A 31 -14.03 6.13 14.01
C THR A 31 -14.36 7.27 13.06
N PHE A 32 -13.90 7.17 11.82
CA PHE A 32 -14.24 8.10 10.75
C PHE A 32 -15.52 7.65 10.07
N VAL A 33 -16.48 8.56 9.95
CA VAL A 33 -17.79 8.30 9.34
C VAL A 33 -18.10 9.32 8.26
N ASP A 34 -18.85 8.87 7.27
CA ASP A 34 -19.37 9.73 6.21
C ASP A 34 -20.52 10.59 6.76
N GLY A 35 -20.36 11.91 6.70
CA GLY A 35 -21.36 12.91 7.06
C GLY A 35 -22.20 13.42 5.88
N GLY A 36 -21.86 12.98 4.67
CA GLY A 36 -22.46 13.40 3.39
C GLY A 36 -22.05 14.81 2.97
N ALA A 37 -22.22 15.11 1.69
CA ALA A 37 -21.98 16.45 1.15
C ALA A 37 -23.09 17.45 1.54
N ILE A 38 -22.69 18.69 1.77
CA ILE A 38 -23.59 19.83 1.92
C ILE A 38 -24.07 20.23 0.53
N ASP A 39 -25.31 19.85 0.19
CA ASP A 39 -25.99 20.20 -1.06
C ASP A 39 -25.97 21.72 -1.33
N GLU A 40 -25.91 22.11 -2.61
CA GLU A 40 -25.86 23.52 -3.03
C GLU A 40 -27.04 24.34 -2.48
N ASN A 41 -28.25 23.78 -2.44
CA ASN A 41 -29.43 24.48 -1.91
C ASN A 41 -29.32 24.69 -0.40
N ILE A 42 -28.79 23.70 0.32
CA ILE A 42 -28.50 23.85 1.76
C ILE A 42 -27.41 24.90 1.94
N MET A 43 -26.36 24.89 1.11
CA MET A 43 -25.28 25.87 1.17
C MET A 43 -25.80 27.30 0.99
N LYS A 44 -26.67 27.53 0.00
CA LYS A 44 -27.33 28.83 -0.23
C LYS A 44 -28.13 29.33 0.98
N ILE A 45 -28.63 28.43 1.83
CA ILE A 45 -29.36 28.79 3.07
C ILE A 45 -28.38 29.10 4.21
N ILE A 46 -27.36 28.25 4.40
CA ILE A 46 -26.45 28.37 5.56
C ILE A 46 -25.35 29.42 5.36
N CYS A 47 -24.91 29.63 4.12
CA CYS A 47 -23.89 30.60 3.70
C CYS A 47 -24.24 31.16 2.30
N PRO A 48 -25.20 32.12 2.21
CA PRO A 48 -25.75 32.58 0.94
C PRO A 48 -24.73 33.15 -0.07
N HIS A 49 -23.63 33.71 0.41
CA HIS A 49 -22.58 34.30 -0.41
C HIS A 49 -21.49 33.30 -0.83
N TYR A 50 -21.53 32.05 -0.37
CA TYR A 50 -20.52 31.02 -0.68
C TYR A 50 -20.18 30.94 -2.17
N LEU A 51 -21.21 30.96 -3.04
CA LEU A 51 -21.05 30.85 -4.49
C LEU A 51 -20.40 32.08 -5.13
N ASN A 52 -20.58 33.25 -4.53
CA ASN A 52 -20.13 34.53 -5.09
C ASN A 52 -18.81 35.02 -4.47
N SER A 53 -18.35 34.36 -3.41
CA SER A 53 -17.10 34.69 -2.72
C SER A 53 -15.98 33.75 -3.16
N GLU A 54 -14.82 34.33 -3.51
CA GLU A 54 -13.61 33.56 -3.83
C GLU A 54 -13.02 32.89 -2.59
N THR A 55 -13.09 33.56 -1.44
CA THR A 55 -12.57 33.11 -0.15
C THR A 55 -13.59 33.31 0.97
N LEU A 56 -13.38 32.62 2.10
CA LEU A 56 -14.18 32.77 3.32
C LEU A 56 -13.30 33.06 4.53
N ALA A 57 -13.86 33.77 5.51
CA ALA A 57 -13.28 33.95 6.83
C ALA A 57 -13.53 32.70 7.71
N PHE A 58 -12.71 32.54 8.76
CA PHE A 58 -12.89 31.46 9.73
C PHE A 58 -14.29 31.41 10.35
N SER A 59 -14.85 32.57 10.72
CA SER A 59 -16.21 32.66 11.28
C SER A 59 -17.28 32.05 10.37
N GLU A 60 -17.06 32.06 9.05
CA GLU A 60 -17.99 31.54 8.06
C GLU A 60 -17.88 30.02 7.96
N PHE A 61 -16.67 29.46 7.98
CA PHE A 61 -16.46 28.01 8.10
C PHE A 61 -17.06 27.45 9.39
N TRP A 62 -16.88 28.14 10.52
CA TRP A 62 -17.48 27.75 11.80
C TRP A 62 -19.02 27.80 11.73
N SER A 63 -19.58 28.85 11.13
CA SER A 63 -21.03 28.97 10.91
C SER A 63 -21.58 27.85 10.03
N ILE A 64 -20.89 27.49 8.95
CA ILE A 64 -21.27 26.38 8.06
C ILE A 64 -21.30 25.06 8.82
N THR A 65 -20.20 24.73 9.51
CA THR A 65 -20.07 23.47 10.26
C THR A 65 -21.08 23.35 11.39
N ASP A 66 -21.30 24.41 12.17
CA ASP A 66 -22.30 24.43 13.25
C ASP A 66 -23.74 24.28 12.72
N LYS A 67 -24.11 25.00 11.66
CA LYS A 67 -25.45 24.88 11.06
C LYS A 67 -25.67 23.49 10.47
N TYR A 68 -24.66 22.93 9.81
CA TYR A 68 -24.77 21.60 9.23
C TYR A 68 -24.84 20.51 10.31
N ARG A 69 -24.08 20.65 11.41
CA ARG A 69 -24.16 19.82 12.61
C ARG A 69 -25.58 19.76 13.16
N VAL A 70 -26.24 20.91 13.31
CA VAL A 70 -27.64 21.00 13.76
C VAL A 70 -28.59 20.32 12.76
N LEU A 71 -28.45 20.60 11.47
CA LEU A 71 -29.31 20.06 10.42
C LEU A 71 -29.25 18.52 10.34
N LYS A 72 -28.07 17.92 10.57
CA LYS A 72 -27.88 16.47 10.54
C LYS A 72 -28.05 15.78 11.90
N GLY A 73 -28.23 16.55 12.97
CA GLY A 73 -28.35 16.00 14.32
C GLY A 73 -27.08 15.30 14.81
N PHE A 74 -25.91 15.81 14.44
CA PHE A 74 -24.63 15.29 14.93
C PHE A 74 -24.43 15.63 16.41
N GLY A 75 -23.79 14.74 17.18
CA GLY A 75 -23.61 14.92 18.61
C GLY A 75 -22.70 16.11 18.96
N GLU A 76 -22.90 16.74 20.12
CA GLU A 76 -22.13 17.95 20.51
C GLU A 76 -20.62 17.68 20.66
N ASN A 77 -20.25 16.45 21.00
CA ASN A 77 -18.85 16.02 21.17
C ASN A 77 -18.32 15.22 19.95
N ASP A 78 -19.11 15.10 18.88
CA ASP A 78 -18.61 14.53 17.62
C ASP A 78 -17.73 15.58 16.92
N TYR A 79 -16.57 15.16 16.44
CA TYR A 79 -15.76 16.02 15.57
C TYR A 79 -16.43 16.13 14.20
N VAL A 80 -16.50 17.33 13.64
CA VAL A 80 -17.02 17.59 12.28
C VAL A 80 -15.92 18.24 11.46
N VAL A 81 -15.50 17.56 10.41
CA VAL A 81 -14.44 18.00 9.49
C VAL A 81 -15.09 18.40 8.17
N LEU A 82 -14.95 19.66 7.77
CA LEU A 82 -15.41 20.18 6.50
C LEU A 82 -14.27 20.20 5.48
N LEU A 83 -14.37 19.36 4.46
CA LEU A 83 -13.52 19.38 3.28
C LEU A 83 -14.14 20.30 2.22
N THR A 84 -13.39 21.26 1.71
CA THR A 84 -13.93 22.22 0.74
C THR A 84 -12.84 22.81 -0.15
N PRO A 85 -13.11 23.03 -1.45
CA PRO A 85 -12.24 23.80 -2.33
C PRO A 85 -12.39 25.31 -2.09
N LYS A 86 -13.19 25.76 -1.12
CA LYS A 86 -13.28 27.18 -0.78
C LYS A 86 -12.12 27.57 0.13
N ARG A 87 -11.29 28.51 -0.33
CA ARG A 87 -10.11 28.95 0.43
C ARG A 87 -10.46 29.83 1.61
N ASN A 88 -9.60 29.79 2.61
CA ASN A 88 -9.61 30.78 3.67
C ASN A 88 -8.99 32.11 3.20
N ASN A 89 -9.55 33.24 3.64
CA ASN A 89 -9.11 34.59 3.25
C ASN A 89 -7.72 34.98 3.78
N LEU A 90 -7.19 34.26 4.77
CA LEU A 90 -5.82 34.37 5.27
C LEU A 90 -4.88 33.31 4.67
N GLY A 91 -5.36 32.48 3.74
CA GLY A 91 -4.53 31.50 3.03
C GLY A 91 -4.23 30.20 3.80
N TRP A 92 -4.87 29.97 4.94
CA TRP A 92 -4.65 28.78 5.76
C TRP A 92 -5.17 27.51 5.08
N PHE A 93 -4.36 26.44 5.11
CA PHE A 93 -4.75 25.11 4.63
C PHE A 93 -5.82 24.47 5.50
N SER A 94 -5.80 24.74 6.79
CA SER A 94 -6.73 24.15 7.75
C SER A 94 -6.73 24.92 9.05
N ALA A 95 -7.81 24.82 9.80
CA ALA A 95 -7.87 25.26 11.19
C ALA A 95 -8.92 24.45 11.94
N PHE A 96 -8.96 24.64 13.26
CA PHE A 96 -9.97 24.05 14.12
C PHE A 96 -10.54 25.07 15.10
N LYS A 97 -11.78 24.83 15.54
CA LYS A 97 -12.42 25.53 16.64
C LYS A 97 -13.30 24.55 17.41
N LYS A 98 -12.90 24.21 18.63
CA LYS A 98 -13.53 23.13 19.41
C LYS A 98 -13.63 21.87 18.55
N TYR A 99 -14.82 21.29 18.38
CA TYR A 99 -15.05 20.07 17.60
C TYR A 99 -15.28 20.30 16.10
N ASN A 100 -15.06 21.50 15.59
CA ASN A 100 -15.19 21.82 14.16
C ASN A 100 -13.80 22.01 13.55
N ILE A 101 -13.58 21.41 12.39
CA ILE A 101 -12.33 21.49 11.63
C ILE A 101 -12.69 21.86 10.19
N PHE A 102 -11.94 22.78 9.60
CA PHE A 102 -12.00 23.10 8.18
C PHE A 102 -10.69 22.72 7.52
N ILE A 103 -10.76 22.15 6.32
CA ILE A 103 -9.61 21.80 5.48
C ILE A 103 -9.86 22.33 4.06
N ASP A 104 -8.92 23.13 3.56
CA ASP A 104 -8.80 23.51 2.15
C ASP A 104 -8.32 22.29 1.36
N THR A 105 -8.99 21.95 0.26
CA THR A 105 -8.65 20.78 -0.57
C THR A 105 -7.86 21.13 -1.84
N ASN A 106 -7.54 22.41 -2.07
CA ASN A 106 -6.88 22.84 -3.30
C ASN A 106 -5.37 22.64 -3.29
N ASP A 107 -4.82 22.40 -4.48
CA ASP A 107 -3.39 22.50 -4.84
C ASP A 107 -2.43 21.63 -4.02
N TRP A 108 -2.92 20.67 -3.23
CA TRP A 108 -2.06 19.77 -2.46
C TRP A 108 -1.09 19.01 -3.35
N ASP A 109 -1.54 18.55 -4.51
CA ASP A 109 -0.72 17.90 -5.52
C ASP A 109 0.34 18.82 -6.12
N PHE A 110 0.02 20.11 -6.31
CA PHE A 110 0.99 21.10 -6.75
C PHE A 110 2.10 21.33 -5.70
N TYR A 111 1.76 21.45 -4.41
CA TYR A 111 2.75 21.70 -3.36
C TYR A 111 3.53 20.45 -2.93
N THR A 112 2.97 19.26 -3.16
CA THR A 112 3.52 18.02 -2.64
C THR A 112 4.02 17.04 -3.68
N GLU A 113 3.71 17.25 -4.96
CA GLU A 113 3.98 16.30 -6.05
C GLU A 113 3.40 14.89 -5.78
N LYS A 114 2.34 14.81 -4.95
CA LYS A 114 1.65 13.59 -4.55
C LYS A 114 0.14 13.78 -4.66
N GLU A 115 -0.62 12.70 -4.73
CA GLU A 115 -2.09 12.79 -4.81
C GLU A 115 -2.65 13.59 -3.61
N SER A 116 -3.51 14.58 -3.89
CA SER A 116 -4.04 15.53 -2.89
C SER A 116 -4.64 14.88 -1.65
N LYS A 117 -5.23 13.68 -1.80
CA LYS A 117 -5.83 12.90 -0.72
C LYS A 117 -4.89 12.67 0.47
N TYR A 118 -3.58 12.55 0.25
CA TYR A 118 -2.62 12.31 1.34
C TYR A 118 -2.41 13.55 2.19
N GLY A 119 -2.27 14.73 1.56
CA GLY A 119 -2.15 16.01 2.25
C GLY A 119 -3.42 16.37 3.01
N VAL A 120 -4.58 16.24 2.35
CA VAL A 120 -5.89 16.48 2.98
C VAL A 120 -6.11 15.56 4.19
N ALA A 121 -5.88 14.25 4.04
CA ALA A 121 -6.01 13.30 5.14
C ALA A 121 -5.04 13.60 6.29
N PHE A 122 -3.81 14.03 5.99
CA PHE A 122 -2.84 14.42 7.01
C PHE A 122 -3.34 15.62 7.80
N SER A 123 -3.84 16.67 7.13
CA SER A 123 -4.39 17.83 7.83
C SER A 123 -5.62 17.51 8.67
N VAL A 124 -6.45 16.53 8.27
CA VAL A 124 -7.50 16.01 9.17
C VAL A 124 -6.90 15.50 10.48
N VAL A 125 -5.91 14.61 10.40
CA VAL A 125 -5.30 13.97 11.57
C VAL A 125 -4.53 14.97 12.42
N GLU A 126 -3.79 15.88 11.79
CA GLU A 126 -3.10 17.00 12.41
C GLU A 126 -4.06 17.86 13.25
N ASN A 127 -5.16 18.35 12.66
CA ASN A 127 -6.11 19.22 13.37
C ASN A 127 -6.82 18.48 14.50
N LEU A 128 -7.06 17.17 14.38
CA LEU A 128 -7.57 16.35 15.48
C LEU A 128 -6.58 16.31 16.64
N ILE A 129 -5.30 16.08 16.37
CA ILE A 129 -4.24 16.08 17.40
C ILE A 129 -4.14 17.48 18.03
N GLN A 130 -4.10 18.54 17.24
CA GLN A 130 -4.01 19.93 17.72
C GLN A 130 -5.21 20.33 18.58
N THR A 131 -6.42 19.89 18.21
CA THR A 131 -7.61 20.10 19.05
C THR A 131 -7.49 19.36 20.38
N LEU A 132 -7.04 18.10 20.37
CA LEU A 132 -6.85 17.31 21.59
C LEU A 132 -5.72 17.86 22.48
N MET A 133 -4.72 18.50 21.88
CA MET A 133 -3.65 19.24 22.56
C MET A 133 -4.12 20.59 23.11
N ASN A 134 -5.36 20.99 22.81
CA ASN A 134 -5.95 22.27 23.20
C ASN A 134 -5.01 23.44 22.84
N LEU A 135 -4.55 23.47 21.59
CA LEU A 135 -3.70 24.56 21.11
C LEU A 135 -4.52 25.82 20.90
N ASP A 136 -3.90 26.95 21.22
CA ASP A 136 -4.46 28.28 20.96
C ASP A 136 -3.92 28.85 19.65
N ILE A 137 -4.66 28.61 18.57
CA ILE A 137 -4.30 29.10 17.22
C ILE A 137 -4.46 30.61 17.07
N ASP A 138 -5.19 31.28 17.97
CA ASP A 138 -5.45 32.71 17.90
C ASP A 138 -4.35 33.53 18.63
N ASN A 139 -3.60 32.92 19.56
CA ASN A 139 -2.68 33.63 20.47
C ASN A 139 -1.22 33.11 20.46
N TYR A 140 -0.70 32.64 19.32
CA TYR A 140 0.70 32.21 19.18
C TYR A 140 1.11 31.15 20.23
N ASP A 141 0.36 30.04 20.32
CA ASP A 141 0.72 28.93 21.20
C ASP A 141 2.16 28.44 20.89
N PRO A 142 3.04 28.26 21.91
CA PRO A 142 4.44 27.86 21.70
C PRO A 142 4.61 26.47 21.06
N ASN A 143 3.55 25.67 21.00
CA ASN A 143 3.53 24.40 20.28
C ASN A 143 3.15 24.53 18.80
N ILE A 144 2.88 25.75 18.31
CA ILE A 144 2.80 26.09 16.88
C ILE A 144 4.16 26.69 16.49
N HIS A 145 4.87 26.05 15.56
CA HIS A 145 6.24 26.43 15.24
C HIS A 145 6.28 27.33 14.01
N GLU A 146 6.72 28.58 14.21
CA GLU A 146 6.92 29.53 13.10
C GLU A 146 8.02 29.04 12.16
N GLU A 147 9.14 28.56 12.71
CA GLU A 147 10.18 27.88 11.94
C GLU A 147 9.77 26.41 11.70
N SER A 148 9.72 26.01 10.43
CA SER A 148 9.40 24.64 10.02
C SER A 148 10.53 23.68 10.40
N ILE A 149 10.30 22.83 11.42
CA ILE A 149 11.25 21.82 11.92
C ILE A 149 10.87 20.38 11.55
N GLY A 150 9.89 20.19 10.67
CA GLY A 150 9.27 18.93 10.29
C GLY A 150 8.19 18.43 11.26
N CYS A 151 7.82 19.22 12.27
CA CYS A 151 6.82 18.81 13.26
C CYS A 151 5.42 18.89 12.66
N ILE A 152 4.50 18.04 13.12
CA ILE A 152 3.07 18.12 12.75
C ILE A 152 2.42 19.46 13.13
N ASN A 153 3.05 20.29 13.96
CA ASN A 153 2.54 21.62 14.33
C ASN A 153 3.40 22.76 13.75
N ASP A 154 4.19 22.49 12.71
CA ASP A 154 4.80 23.56 11.93
C ASP A 154 3.71 24.40 11.26
N PHE A 155 3.84 25.71 11.40
CA PHE A 155 2.92 26.70 10.84
C PHE A 155 2.94 26.68 9.31
N CYS A 156 4.12 26.46 8.71
CA CYS A 156 4.34 26.45 7.27
C CYS A 156 3.82 27.73 6.59
N GLU A 157 4.36 28.89 6.98
CA GLU A 157 3.97 30.19 6.41
C GLU A 157 4.08 30.18 4.88
N GLU A 158 5.20 29.65 4.38
CA GLU A 158 5.38 29.39 2.96
C GLU A 158 4.77 28.03 2.58
N LYS A 159 3.82 28.04 1.65
CA LYS A 159 3.05 26.84 1.29
C LYS A 159 3.92 25.65 0.85
N VAL A 160 5.10 25.90 0.29
CA VAL A 160 6.06 24.86 -0.11
C VAL A 160 6.64 24.10 1.08
N GLU A 161 6.63 24.66 2.29
CA GLU A 161 7.15 24.03 3.50
C GLU A 161 6.26 22.88 3.99
N ILE A 162 5.00 22.84 3.56
CA ILE A 162 4.06 21.76 3.92
C ILE A 162 4.63 20.38 3.59
N MET A 163 5.42 20.29 2.50
CA MET A 163 6.10 19.08 2.08
C MET A 163 7.06 18.54 3.15
N TYR A 164 7.78 19.41 3.86
CA TYR A 164 8.69 19.00 4.93
C TYR A 164 7.91 18.38 6.10
N LYS A 165 6.86 19.07 6.57
CA LYS A 165 5.95 18.54 7.60
C LYS A 165 5.37 17.18 7.24
N LEU A 166 4.90 17.02 6.00
CA LEU A 166 4.28 15.79 5.51
C LEU A 166 5.27 14.61 5.38
N ARG A 167 6.52 14.88 4.97
CA ARG A 167 7.56 13.84 4.81
C ARG A 167 8.21 13.44 6.13
N GLU A 168 8.32 14.37 7.08
CA GLU A 168 8.87 14.08 8.40
C GLU A 168 7.81 13.46 9.32
N GLY A 169 6.58 13.97 9.32
CA GLY A 169 5.51 13.50 10.20
C GLY A 169 5.91 13.51 11.69
N PHE A 170 6.87 14.35 12.05
CA PHE A 170 7.55 14.29 13.34
C PHE A 170 6.71 14.96 14.43
N ILE A 171 6.84 14.51 15.67
CA ILE A 171 6.26 15.19 16.84
C ILE A 171 7.41 15.55 17.78
N CYS A 172 7.70 16.84 17.91
CA CYS A 172 8.79 17.34 18.74
C CYS A 172 8.52 17.10 20.24
N GLU A 173 9.56 17.25 21.07
CA GLU A 173 9.43 16.94 22.50
C GLU A 173 8.45 17.87 23.23
N SER A 174 8.38 19.17 22.87
CA SER A 174 7.41 20.08 23.48
C SER A 174 5.98 19.68 23.14
N CYS A 175 5.70 19.26 21.90
CA CYS A 175 4.39 18.76 21.48
C CYS A 175 4.04 17.44 22.16
N LYS A 176 5.01 16.52 22.32
CA LYS A 176 4.83 15.30 23.12
C LYS A 176 4.51 15.60 24.59
N GLN A 177 5.16 16.61 25.17
CA GLN A 177 4.88 17.05 26.55
C GLN A 177 3.46 17.60 26.67
N ARG A 178 3.01 18.41 25.71
CA ARG A 178 1.65 18.93 25.65
C ARG A 178 0.61 17.81 25.54
N ILE A 179 0.84 16.82 24.67
CA ILE A 179 -0.01 15.62 24.58
C ILE A 179 -0.15 14.91 25.94
N LYS A 180 0.97 14.78 26.68
CA LYS A 180 0.97 14.17 28.02
C LYS A 180 0.24 15.03 29.05
N SER A 181 0.43 16.36 29.02
CA SER A 181 -0.19 17.28 29.99
C SER A 181 -1.70 17.37 29.85
N GLU A 182 -2.20 17.34 28.60
CA GLU A 182 -3.64 17.31 28.30
C GLU A 182 -4.29 15.95 28.60
N ARG A 183 -3.51 14.95 29.02
CA ARG A 183 -3.98 13.60 29.39
C ARG A 183 -4.83 12.95 28.30
N ILE A 184 -4.44 13.18 27.04
CA ILE A 184 -5.14 12.64 25.88
C ILE A 184 -5.20 11.11 26.00
N ASN A 185 -6.37 10.54 25.72
CA ASN A 185 -6.61 9.11 25.82
C ASN A 185 -5.59 8.33 24.95
N VAL A 186 -4.81 7.45 25.58
CA VAL A 186 -3.68 6.74 24.94
C VAL A 186 -4.10 5.96 23.68
N PRO A 187 -5.18 5.15 23.70
CA PRO A 187 -5.67 4.51 22.47
C PRO A 187 -6.05 5.47 21.34
N VAL A 188 -6.58 6.66 21.65
CA VAL A 188 -6.92 7.68 20.65
C VAL A 188 -5.66 8.29 20.04
N ILE A 189 -4.74 8.81 20.88
CA ILE A 189 -3.53 9.46 20.36
C ILE A 189 -2.61 8.46 19.65
N SER A 190 -2.51 7.22 20.14
CA SER A 190 -1.76 6.16 19.47
C SER A 190 -2.32 5.90 18.08
N HIS A 191 -3.65 5.83 17.93
CA HIS A 191 -4.27 5.63 16.64
C HIS A 191 -3.98 6.79 15.67
N LEU A 192 -4.09 8.04 16.13
CA LEU A 192 -3.79 9.22 15.30
C LEU A 192 -2.30 9.27 14.89
N ILE A 193 -1.37 8.95 15.79
CA ILE A 193 0.06 8.87 15.47
C ILE A 193 0.34 7.78 14.41
N TYR A 194 -0.31 6.61 14.51
CA TYR A 194 -0.19 5.58 13.48
C TYR A 194 -0.71 6.02 12.11
N LEU A 195 -1.78 6.83 12.08
CA LEU A 195 -2.27 7.44 10.84
C LEU A 195 -1.27 8.44 10.26
N VAL A 196 -0.66 9.31 11.08
CA VAL A 196 0.43 10.21 10.65
C VAL A 196 1.57 9.41 10.01
N GLU A 197 2.05 8.36 10.67
CA GLU A 197 3.13 7.51 10.17
C GLU A 197 2.78 6.82 8.85
N TYR A 198 1.55 6.34 8.71
CA TYR A 198 1.09 5.73 7.46
C TYR A 198 1.06 6.72 6.31
N LEU A 199 0.47 7.91 6.54
CA LEU A 199 0.38 8.96 5.53
C LEU A 199 1.78 9.45 5.14
N ARG A 200 2.67 9.68 6.11
CA ARG A 200 4.09 10.00 5.90
C ARG A 200 4.77 9.00 4.96
N ASN A 201 4.54 7.70 5.16
CA ASN A 201 5.13 6.67 4.29
C ASN A 201 4.60 6.74 2.84
N GLN A 202 3.34 7.15 2.63
CA GLN A 202 2.82 7.38 1.27
C GLN A 202 3.45 8.62 0.63
N MET A 203 3.71 9.67 1.43
CA MET A 203 4.35 10.90 0.95
C MET A 203 5.81 10.66 0.54
N VAL A 204 6.55 9.84 1.29
CA VAL A 204 7.96 9.58 1.01
C VAL A 204 8.17 8.55 -0.11
N ASP A 205 7.28 7.57 -0.27
CA ASP A 205 7.44 6.37 -1.12
C ASP A 205 8.57 6.44 -2.18
N ASN A 206 9.74 5.94 -1.77
CA ASN A 206 10.96 5.87 -2.59
C ASN A 206 10.99 4.65 -3.50
N PHE A 207 9.92 3.85 -3.55
CA PHE A 207 9.95 2.53 -4.17
C PHE A 207 8.93 2.36 -5.30
N SER A 208 7.89 3.18 -5.40
CA SER A 208 6.90 3.09 -6.48
C SER A 208 7.51 3.17 -7.87
N TRP A 209 8.47 4.08 -8.08
CA TRP A 209 9.16 4.25 -9.37
C TRP A 209 9.90 2.98 -9.82
N MET A 210 10.27 2.06 -8.90
CA MET A 210 10.90 0.81 -9.30
C MET A 210 9.97 -0.10 -10.11
N LYS A 211 8.64 0.11 -10.06
CA LYS A 211 7.69 -0.59 -10.94
C LYS A 211 7.84 -0.17 -12.41
N GLU A 212 8.46 0.98 -12.66
CA GLU A 212 8.76 1.50 -14.00
C GLU A 212 10.09 0.93 -14.54
N ILE A 213 10.91 0.32 -13.68
CA ILE A 213 12.12 -0.37 -14.12
C ILE A 213 11.71 -1.66 -14.82
N GLU A 214 12.14 -1.79 -16.08
CA GLU A 214 11.97 -3.03 -16.83
C GLU A 214 12.68 -4.17 -16.09
N PRO A 215 11.98 -5.27 -15.74
CA PRO A 215 12.61 -6.36 -15.02
C PRO A 215 13.73 -7.03 -15.82
N GLU A 216 14.79 -7.41 -15.11
CA GLU A 216 15.87 -8.22 -15.65
C GLU A 216 15.37 -9.58 -16.15
N LYS A 217 16.03 -10.10 -17.20
CA LYS A 217 15.69 -11.39 -17.80
C LYS A 217 15.95 -12.54 -16.82
N VAL A 218 15.05 -13.51 -16.84
CA VAL A 218 15.23 -14.81 -16.17
C VAL A 218 15.81 -15.79 -17.18
N ILE A 219 17.02 -16.28 -16.92
CA ILE A 219 17.73 -17.20 -17.81
C ILE A 219 17.95 -18.53 -17.10
N VAL A 220 17.55 -19.63 -17.75
CA VAL A 220 17.88 -21.00 -17.33
C VAL A 220 18.85 -21.60 -18.35
N SER A 221 20.08 -21.87 -17.91
CA SER A 221 21.11 -22.48 -18.75
C SER A 221 20.86 -23.96 -19.02
N GLU A 222 21.68 -24.58 -19.88
CA GLU A 222 21.61 -26.01 -20.17
C GLU A 222 21.85 -26.88 -18.92
N GLU A 223 22.73 -26.43 -18.02
CA GLU A 223 23.04 -27.10 -16.75
C GLU A 223 21.98 -26.86 -15.67
N GLY A 224 20.91 -26.11 -15.99
CA GLY A 224 19.87 -25.74 -15.03
C GLY A 224 20.31 -24.65 -14.03
N THR A 225 21.32 -23.84 -14.39
CA THR A 225 21.68 -22.65 -13.63
C THR A 225 20.62 -21.57 -13.87
N LEU A 226 20.02 -21.07 -12.79
CA LEU A 226 19.03 -20.00 -12.82
C LEU A 226 19.75 -18.66 -12.59
N LYS A 227 19.60 -17.73 -13.53
CA LYS A 227 20.07 -16.35 -13.41
C LYS A 227 18.91 -15.36 -13.58
N ILE A 228 18.99 -14.25 -12.85
CA ILE A 228 18.15 -13.07 -13.02
C ILE A 228 19.09 -11.89 -13.25
N GLY A 229 19.14 -11.40 -14.48
CA GLY A 229 20.24 -10.54 -14.94
C GLY A 229 21.58 -11.24 -14.75
N GLU A 230 22.52 -10.57 -14.07
CA GLU A 230 23.83 -11.15 -13.71
C GLU A 230 23.82 -11.99 -12.42
N THR A 231 22.70 -12.01 -11.67
CA THR A 231 22.64 -12.66 -10.36
C THR A 231 22.27 -14.13 -10.49
N VAL A 232 23.12 -15.02 -9.96
CA VAL A 232 22.82 -16.46 -9.88
C VAL A 232 21.89 -16.73 -8.69
N ILE A 233 20.75 -17.38 -8.96
CA ILE A 233 19.78 -17.76 -7.94
C ILE A 233 20.02 -19.22 -7.52
N ASN A 234 20.63 -19.40 -6.36
CA ASN A 234 20.98 -20.72 -5.83
C ASN A 234 19.80 -21.37 -5.09
N LEU A 235 18.91 -22.02 -5.84
CA LEU A 235 17.83 -22.83 -5.32
C LEU A 235 18.19 -24.32 -5.34
N ARG A 236 17.67 -25.10 -4.38
CA ARG A 236 17.71 -26.57 -4.43
C ARG A 236 16.90 -27.10 -5.62
N GLU A 237 17.24 -28.29 -6.12
CA GLU A 237 16.66 -28.89 -7.33
C GLU A 237 15.13 -29.00 -7.25
N GLN A 238 14.60 -29.31 -6.07
CA GLN A 238 13.16 -29.38 -5.84
C GLN A 238 12.48 -28.02 -6.03
N LEU A 239 13.07 -26.93 -5.51
CA LEU A 239 12.54 -25.59 -5.69
C LEU A 239 12.75 -25.07 -7.11
N LYS A 240 13.89 -25.38 -7.73
CA LYS A 240 14.13 -25.10 -9.16
C LYS A 240 13.07 -25.76 -10.04
N SER A 241 12.76 -27.04 -9.81
CA SER A 241 11.75 -27.76 -10.60
C SER A 241 10.35 -27.14 -10.49
N LEU A 242 10.00 -26.64 -9.31
CA LEU A 242 8.75 -25.92 -9.10
C LEU A 242 8.77 -24.54 -9.79
N TYR A 243 9.88 -23.81 -9.69
CA TYR A 243 10.00 -22.50 -10.31
C TYR A 243 10.00 -22.59 -11.84
N PHE A 244 10.71 -23.56 -12.41
CA PHE A 244 10.78 -23.78 -13.85
C PHE A 244 9.43 -24.19 -14.45
N LEU A 245 8.57 -24.88 -13.67
CA LEU A 245 7.17 -25.10 -14.07
C LEU A 245 6.45 -23.77 -14.33
N PHE A 246 6.56 -22.80 -13.43
CA PHE A 246 5.92 -21.49 -13.60
C PHE A 246 6.61 -20.58 -14.61
N LEU A 247 7.91 -20.76 -14.86
CA LEU A 247 8.58 -20.10 -15.98
C LEU A 247 8.05 -20.57 -17.34
N ASN A 248 7.73 -21.86 -17.46
CA ASN A 248 7.11 -22.40 -18.67
C ASN A 248 5.64 -21.98 -18.80
N ILE A 249 4.90 -21.94 -17.68
CA ILE A 249 3.47 -21.63 -17.63
C ILE A 249 3.28 -20.29 -16.91
N SER A 250 3.80 -19.23 -17.52
CA SER A 250 3.82 -17.88 -16.95
C SER A 250 2.41 -17.31 -16.71
N GLU A 251 1.43 -17.71 -17.52
CA GLU A 251 0.02 -17.32 -17.35
C GLU A 251 -0.61 -17.89 -16.08
N GLY A 252 0.01 -18.92 -15.51
CA GLY A 252 -0.38 -19.53 -14.25
C GLY A 252 -1.15 -20.83 -14.37
N ILE A 253 -1.28 -21.48 -13.22
CA ILE A 253 -1.92 -22.79 -13.06
C ILE A 253 -2.98 -22.66 -11.97
N PRO A 254 -4.25 -22.99 -12.26
CA PRO A 254 -5.27 -23.12 -11.22
C PRO A 254 -4.81 -24.06 -10.11
N THR A 255 -5.04 -23.67 -8.85
CA THR A 255 -4.56 -24.45 -7.69
C THR A 255 -5.05 -25.90 -7.74
N LEU A 256 -6.30 -26.11 -8.15
CA LEU A 256 -6.92 -27.43 -8.30
C LEU A 256 -6.25 -28.29 -9.38
N ASN A 257 -5.61 -27.66 -10.38
CA ASN A 257 -4.96 -28.33 -11.48
C ASN A 257 -3.47 -28.58 -11.22
N LEU A 258 -2.87 -28.02 -10.16
CA LEU A 258 -1.44 -28.25 -9.87
C LEU A 258 -1.04 -29.73 -9.85
N PRO A 259 -1.81 -30.66 -9.25
CA PRO A 259 -1.43 -32.08 -9.23
C PRO A 259 -1.30 -32.72 -10.62
N SER A 260 -1.98 -32.20 -11.66
CA SER A 260 -1.86 -32.74 -13.02
C SER A 260 -0.49 -32.47 -13.64
N TYR A 261 0.30 -31.56 -13.08
CA TYR A 261 1.65 -31.23 -13.55
C TYR A 261 2.75 -32.05 -12.86
N GLN A 262 2.40 -33.11 -12.11
CA GLN A 262 3.35 -33.98 -11.41
C GLN A 262 4.46 -34.53 -12.33
N ASN A 263 4.09 -34.93 -13.55
CA ASN A 263 5.02 -35.57 -14.48
C ASN A 263 6.01 -34.52 -15.01
N THR A 264 5.53 -33.30 -15.25
CA THR A 264 6.37 -32.17 -15.68
C THR A 264 7.39 -31.82 -14.60
N VAL A 265 6.96 -31.61 -13.36
CA VAL A 265 7.87 -31.29 -12.25
C VAL A 265 8.88 -32.42 -12.03
N SER A 266 8.45 -33.68 -12.14
CA SER A 266 9.33 -34.83 -11.99
C SER A 266 10.39 -34.92 -13.07
N LYS A 267 10.02 -34.65 -14.34
CA LYS A 267 10.97 -34.59 -15.45
C LYS A 267 12.00 -33.48 -15.23
N ILE A 268 11.56 -32.27 -14.91
CA ILE A 268 12.47 -31.15 -14.63
C ILE A 268 13.40 -31.48 -13.45
N TYR A 269 12.86 -32.00 -12.35
CA TYR A 269 13.63 -32.41 -11.19
C TYR A 269 14.67 -33.47 -11.54
N TYR A 270 14.29 -34.47 -12.34
CA TYR A 270 15.20 -35.53 -12.76
C TYR A 270 16.34 -34.97 -13.62
N THR A 271 16.04 -34.12 -14.60
CA THR A 271 17.05 -33.45 -15.45
C THR A 271 18.03 -32.64 -14.62
N LEU A 272 17.53 -31.90 -13.61
CA LEU A 272 18.38 -31.12 -12.70
C LEU A 272 19.29 -31.99 -11.83
N LYS A 273 18.79 -33.15 -11.37
CA LYS A 273 19.50 -34.00 -10.42
C LYS A 273 20.46 -34.99 -11.09
N TYR A 274 20.17 -35.39 -12.33
CA TYR A 274 20.92 -36.41 -13.06
C TYR A 274 21.23 -35.94 -14.51
N PRO A 275 21.98 -34.85 -14.69
CA PRO A 275 22.22 -34.24 -16.00
C PRO A 275 22.89 -35.21 -16.99
N GLU A 276 23.86 -36.00 -16.53
CA GLU A 276 24.61 -36.95 -17.38
C GLU A 276 23.75 -38.06 -17.98
N MET A 277 22.62 -38.38 -17.35
CA MET A 277 21.69 -39.41 -17.82
C MET A 277 20.71 -38.87 -18.88
N THR A 278 20.70 -37.56 -19.11
CA THR A 278 19.82 -36.91 -20.09
C THR A 278 20.50 -36.60 -21.42
N ASP A 279 21.82 -36.82 -21.52
CA ASP A 279 22.55 -36.69 -22.77
C ASP A 279 22.38 -37.92 -23.68
N LYS A 280 22.20 -37.67 -24.98
CA LYS A 280 21.87 -38.67 -26.02
C LYS A 280 22.93 -39.78 -26.21
N THR A 281 24.07 -39.70 -25.53
CA THR A 281 25.19 -40.65 -25.59
C THR A 281 25.11 -41.75 -24.51
N TYR A 282 24.06 -41.75 -23.69
CA TYR A 282 23.91 -42.71 -22.59
C TYR A 282 23.55 -44.12 -23.11
N ASN A 283 24.47 -45.07 -22.94
CA ASN A 283 24.31 -46.47 -23.37
C ASN A 283 23.14 -47.16 -22.65
N HIS A 284 22.21 -47.70 -23.44
CA HIS A 284 21.03 -48.45 -23.00
C HIS A 284 21.39 -49.86 -22.50
N ASP A 285 21.59 -50.00 -21.18
CA ASP A 285 21.57 -51.31 -20.51
C ASP A 285 20.19 -51.56 -19.86
N SER A 286 19.67 -52.77 -20.02
CA SER A 286 18.34 -53.21 -19.55
C SER A 286 18.14 -53.09 -18.04
N ALA A 287 19.19 -53.35 -17.25
CA ALA A 287 19.15 -53.17 -15.79
C ALA A 287 19.03 -51.69 -15.42
N LYS A 288 19.70 -50.81 -16.17
CA LYS A 288 19.72 -49.36 -15.93
C LYS A 288 18.36 -48.73 -16.22
N LEU A 289 17.70 -49.17 -17.30
CA LEU A 289 16.32 -48.80 -17.63
C LEU A 289 15.34 -49.14 -16.49
N GLN A 290 15.47 -50.32 -15.90
CA GLN A 290 14.61 -50.74 -14.80
C GLN A 290 14.84 -49.90 -13.52
N PHE A 291 16.09 -49.57 -13.20
CA PHE A 291 16.44 -48.66 -12.10
C PHE A 291 15.90 -47.24 -12.32
N ASP A 292 15.98 -46.72 -13.54
CA ASP A 292 15.47 -45.38 -13.89
C ASP A 292 13.94 -45.32 -13.80
N MET A 293 13.24 -46.38 -14.19
CA MET A 293 11.79 -46.49 -14.04
C MET A 293 11.36 -46.46 -12.58
N ILE A 294 12.02 -47.22 -11.70
CA ILE A 294 11.72 -47.24 -10.26
C ILE A 294 11.97 -45.86 -9.64
N ARG A 295 13.11 -45.24 -9.97
CA ARG A 295 13.46 -43.90 -9.48
C ARG A 295 12.45 -42.84 -9.95
N MET A 296 12.00 -42.93 -11.21
CA MET A 296 10.98 -42.03 -11.74
C MET A 296 9.63 -42.19 -11.05
N ASP A 297 9.22 -43.41 -10.70
CA ASP A 297 7.99 -43.65 -9.94
C ASP A 297 8.05 -42.99 -8.55
N GLU A 298 9.17 -43.12 -7.85
CA GLU A 298 9.38 -42.45 -6.56
C GLU A 298 9.38 -40.92 -6.68
N ILE A 299 10.01 -40.37 -7.71
CA ILE A 299 10.03 -38.92 -7.97
C ILE A 299 8.62 -38.44 -8.30
N ASN A 300 7.87 -39.15 -9.14
CA ASN A 300 6.48 -38.82 -9.48
C ASN A 300 5.59 -38.76 -8.23
N LYS A 301 5.69 -39.75 -7.33
CA LYS A 301 4.97 -39.75 -6.05
C LYS A 301 5.32 -38.54 -5.19
N LYS A 302 6.60 -38.18 -5.10
CA LYS A 302 7.06 -36.99 -4.36
C LYS A 302 6.57 -35.68 -5.00
N SER A 303 6.62 -35.56 -6.32
CA SER A 303 6.13 -34.39 -7.06
C SER A 303 4.63 -34.22 -6.92
N TYR A 304 3.86 -35.32 -6.95
CA TYR A 304 2.42 -35.28 -6.69
C TYR A 304 2.11 -34.75 -5.29
N SER A 305 2.75 -35.30 -4.26
CA SER A 305 2.58 -34.83 -2.87
C SER A 305 3.04 -33.38 -2.71
N LEU A 306 4.13 -32.97 -3.37
CA LEU A 306 4.58 -31.58 -3.40
C LEU A 306 3.50 -30.66 -3.96
N LEU A 307 2.89 -31.01 -5.10
CA LEU A 307 1.92 -30.14 -5.79
C LEU A 307 0.54 -30.15 -5.13
N ARG A 308 0.14 -31.27 -4.53
CA ARG A 308 -1.16 -31.42 -3.87
C ARG A 308 -1.17 -30.87 -2.44
N ASP A 309 -0.25 -31.33 -1.61
CA ASP A 309 -0.27 -31.10 -0.15
C ASP A 309 0.80 -30.09 0.27
N GLY A 310 1.99 -30.17 -0.34
CA GLY A 310 3.16 -29.37 0.04
C GLY A 310 3.25 -27.99 -0.63
N PHE A 311 2.38 -27.68 -1.59
CA PHE A 311 2.64 -26.60 -2.55
C PHE A 311 2.77 -25.23 -1.88
N GLN A 312 1.87 -24.89 -0.96
CA GLN A 312 1.92 -23.58 -0.29
C GLN A 312 3.20 -23.43 0.53
N SER A 313 3.65 -24.49 1.20
CA SER A 313 4.92 -24.48 1.95
C SER A 313 6.12 -24.28 1.02
N GLN A 314 6.16 -25.01 -0.10
CA GLN A 314 7.26 -24.93 -1.06
C GLN A 314 7.29 -23.60 -1.81
N LYS A 315 6.12 -23.05 -2.19
CA LYS A 315 5.98 -21.71 -2.76
C LYS A 315 6.50 -20.64 -1.80
N THR A 316 6.14 -20.71 -0.52
CA THR A 316 6.64 -19.76 0.49
C THR A 316 8.16 -19.86 0.65
N LYS A 317 8.70 -21.08 0.71
CA LYS A 317 10.16 -21.30 0.76
C LYS A 317 10.87 -20.73 -0.47
N LEU A 318 10.36 -21.03 -1.66
CA LEU A 318 10.85 -20.51 -2.95
C LEU A 318 10.90 -18.99 -2.95
N ASN A 319 9.78 -18.33 -2.63
CA ASN A 319 9.69 -16.88 -2.62
C ASN A 319 10.62 -16.25 -1.57
N ASN A 320 10.82 -16.91 -0.41
CA ASN A 320 11.75 -16.44 0.61
C ASN A 320 13.22 -16.60 0.16
N GLU A 321 13.59 -17.69 -0.50
CA GLU A 321 14.94 -17.89 -1.04
C GLU A 321 15.24 -16.87 -2.16
N ILE A 322 14.29 -16.60 -3.07
CA ILE A 322 14.43 -15.53 -4.08
C ILE A 322 14.57 -14.16 -3.41
N ARG A 323 13.74 -13.86 -2.40
CA ARG A 323 13.79 -12.61 -1.65
C ARG A 323 15.10 -12.41 -0.89
N ALA A 324 15.66 -13.47 -0.32
CA ALA A 324 16.92 -13.40 0.40
C ALA A 324 18.09 -13.00 -0.52
N ILE A 325 18.01 -13.36 -1.81
CA ILE A 325 19.05 -13.06 -2.80
C ILE A 325 18.84 -11.70 -3.46
N LEU A 326 17.61 -11.39 -3.91
CA LEU A 326 17.30 -10.17 -4.65
C LEU A 326 16.89 -8.98 -3.78
N GLY A 327 16.65 -9.21 -2.50
CA GLY A 327 16.05 -8.22 -1.60
C GLY A 327 14.53 -8.10 -1.78
N LEU A 328 13.92 -7.31 -0.89
CA LEU A 328 12.46 -7.24 -0.75
C LEU A 328 11.79 -6.83 -2.07
N LYS A 329 12.26 -5.74 -2.68
CA LYS A 329 11.59 -5.06 -3.78
C LYS A 329 11.82 -5.72 -5.14
N MET A 330 13.07 -6.00 -5.50
CA MET A 330 13.36 -6.70 -6.77
C MET A 330 12.74 -8.09 -6.82
N SER A 331 12.68 -8.81 -5.69
CA SER A 331 12.03 -10.12 -5.67
C SER A 331 10.53 -10.06 -6.02
N GLU A 332 9.86 -8.92 -5.87
CA GLU A 332 8.42 -8.80 -6.16
C GLU A 332 8.10 -9.17 -7.61
N PHE A 333 8.99 -8.93 -8.58
CA PHE A 333 8.78 -9.30 -10.00
C PHE A 333 8.90 -10.80 -10.28
N TYR A 334 9.65 -11.52 -9.45
CA TYR A 334 10.06 -12.91 -9.71
C TYR A 334 9.38 -13.92 -8.79
N GLN A 335 8.48 -13.46 -7.91
CA GLN A 335 7.74 -14.35 -7.02
C GLN A 335 6.62 -15.10 -7.74
N VAL A 336 6.33 -16.31 -7.26
CA VAL A 336 5.09 -17.03 -7.60
C VAL A 336 4.01 -16.55 -6.64
N GLU A 337 2.99 -15.88 -7.17
CA GLU A 337 1.86 -15.38 -6.41
C GLU A 337 0.62 -16.26 -6.56
N SER A 338 -0.35 -16.09 -5.67
CA SER A 338 -1.70 -16.64 -5.85
C SER A 338 -2.66 -15.49 -6.06
N VAL A 339 -3.31 -15.45 -7.23
CA VAL A 339 -4.29 -14.42 -7.60
C VAL A 339 -5.68 -15.05 -7.70
N GLN A 340 -6.69 -14.28 -7.32
CA GLN A 340 -8.09 -14.65 -7.49
C GLN A 340 -8.54 -14.16 -8.87
N ILE A 341 -8.81 -15.08 -9.79
CA ILE A 341 -9.32 -14.76 -11.14
C ILE A 341 -10.71 -15.35 -11.24
N SER A 342 -11.72 -14.48 -11.36
CA SER A 342 -13.14 -14.86 -11.22
C SER A 342 -13.35 -15.59 -9.88
N ASN A 343 -13.65 -16.89 -9.91
CA ASN A 343 -13.89 -17.72 -8.72
C ASN A 343 -12.79 -18.77 -8.47
N MET A 344 -11.64 -18.64 -9.13
CA MET A 344 -10.55 -19.61 -9.05
C MET A 344 -9.26 -18.98 -8.53
N LYS A 345 -8.60 -19.69 -7.61
CA LYS A 345 -7.26 -19.34 -7.15
C LYS A 345 -6.22 -19.87 -8.14
N VAL A 346 -5.59 -18.96 -8.88
CA VAL A 346 -4.55 -19.26 -9.88
C VAL A 346 -3.18 -18.92 -9.29
N ASN A 347 -2.18 -19.79 -9.50
CA ASN A 347 -0.80 -19.52 -9.10
C ASN A 347 0.02 -19.20 -10.33
N LYS A 348 0.70 -18.05 -10.34
CA LYS A 348 1.48 -17.63 -11.50
C LYS A 348 2.76 -16.92 -11.06
N ILE A 349 3.78 -16.95 -11.91
CA ILE A 349 4.92 -16.07 -11.73
C ILE A 349 4.56 -14.66 -12.21
N LYS A 350 5.07 -13.63 -11.54
CA LYS A 350 4.76 -12.24 -11.88
C LYS A 350 5.47 -11.72 -13.13
N ILE A 351 6.62 -12.30 -13.48
CA ILE A 351 7.41 -11.85 -14.63
C ILE A 351 6.73 -12.23 -15.96
N GLU A 352 6.71 -11.29 -16.92
CA GLU A 352 6.15 -11.53 -18.24
C GLU A 352 7.01 -12.51 -19.06
N LYS A 353 6.35 -13.29 -19.91
CA LYS A 353 7.00 -14.31 -20.75
C LYS A 353 8.15 -13.77 -21.62
N LYS A 354 8.07 -12.50 -22.06
CA LYS A 354 9.11 -11.85 -22.88
C LYS A 354 10.48 -11.75 -22.19
N HIS A 355 10.51 -11.81 -20.85
CA HIS A 355 11.75 -11.79 -20.05
C HIS A 355 12.29 -13.17 -19.72
N ILE A 356 11.61 -14.24 -20.12
CA ILE A 356 11.95 -15.60 -19.74
C ILE A 356 12.69 -16.28 -20.90
N VAL A 357 13.90 -16.76 -20.62
CA VAL A 357 14.72 -17.52 -21.56
C VAL A 357 15.04 -18.88 -20.93
N LEU A 358 14.42 -19.92 -21.45
CA LEU A 358 14.64 -21.30 -21.00
C LEU A 358 15.44 -22.08 -22.03
N ASN A 359 16.45 -22.81 -21.58
CA ASN A 359 17.06 -23.85 -22.40
C ASN A 359 16.02 -24.93 -22.76
N GLU A 360 16.14 -25.49 -23.97
CA GLU A 360 15.25 -26.53 -24.50
C GLU A 360 15.10 -27.77 -23.61
N LYS A 361 16.15 -28.14 -22.85
CA LYS A 361 16.10 -29.25 -21.88
C LYS A 361 15.03 -29.07 -20.79
N PHE A 362 14.61 -27.83 -20.54
CA PHE A 362 13.64 -27.47 -19.49
C PHE A 362 12.32 -26.91 -20.03
N MET A 363 12.11 -26.90 -21.35
CA MET A 363 10.85 -26.47 -21.94
C MET A 363 9.78 -27.55 -21.88
N ILE A 364 8.53 -27.18 -21.57
CA ILE A 364 7.37 -28.08 -21.67
C ILE A 364 6.91 -28.12 -23.13
N THR A 365 6.89 -29.31 -23.72
CA THR A 365 6.34 -29.58 -25.06
C THR A 365 4.86 -29.88 -25.05
#